data_AF-A0A855IVI9-F1
#
_entry.id   AF-A0A855IVI9-F1
#
_cell.length_a   1.000
_cell.length_b   1.000
_cell.length_c   1.000
_cell.angle_alpha   90.00
_cell.angle_beta   90.00
_cell.angle_gamma   90.00
#
_symmetry.space_group_name_H-M   'P 1'
#
loop_
_entity.id
_entity.type
_entity.pdbx_description
1 polymer ?
#
loop_
_entity_poly.entity_id
_entity_poly.type
_entity_poly.pdbx_seq_one_letter_code
_entity_poly.pdbx_strand_id
1 'polypeptide(L)' 'MQKSKAKTLEYPIIKEFRLNGRWVYPSEKTIHLLPQQTAFLIQNGKIGLAIEVKVSSKSTEQEGK' A
#
# COMPACT_ATOMS: atom_id res chain seq x y z
N MET A 1 4.96 20.94 -18.64
CA MET A 1 4.19 19.68 -18.48
C MET A 1 4.01 19.41 -16.99
N GLN A 2 2.83 19.70 -16.42
CA GLN A 2 2.54 19.35 -15.02
C GLN A 2 2.49 17.82 -14.94
N LYS A 3 3.47 17.21 -14.27
CA LYS A 3 3.41 15.79 -13.91
C LYS A 3 2.29 15.65 -12.89
N SER A 4 1.11 15.22 -13.33
CA SER A 4 0.01 14.83 -12.45
C SER A 4 0.57 13.81 -11.45
N LYS A 5 0.73 14.23 -10.19
CA LYS A 5 1.21 13.34 -9.13
C LYS A 5 0.20 12.19 -9.04
N ALA A 6 0.61 11.00 -9.46
CA ALA A 6 -0.26 9.84 -9.44
C ALA A 6 -0.72 9.61 -7.99
N LYS A 7 -2.04 9.58 -7.78
CA LYS A 7 -2.63 9.47 -6.46
C LYS A 7 -2.49 8.03 -5.99
N THR A 8 -1.74 7.83 -4.91
CA THR A 8 -1.67 6.53 -4.23
C THR A 8 -2.99 6.25 -3.53
N LEU A 9 -3.42 4.99 -3.53
CA LEU A 9 -4.57 4.50 -2.78
C LEU A 9 -4.09 3.58 -1.66
N GLU A 10 -4.94 3.40 -0.65
CA GLU A 10 -4.68 2.48 0.44
C GLU A 10 -5.21 1.08 0.09
N TYR A 11 -4.41 0.06 0.34
CA TYR A 11 -4.75 -1.34 0.10
C TYR A 11 -4.51 -2.16 1.38
N PRO A 12 -5.42 -3.06 1.76
CA PRO A 12 -5.22 -3.92 2.92
C PRO A 12 -4.21 -5.02 2.58
N ILE A 13 -3.27 -5.29 3.48
CA ILE A 13 -2.27 -6.34 3.32
C ILE A 13 -2.87 -7.66 3.80
N ILE A 14 -2.96 -8.64 2.91
CA ILE A 14 -3.52 -9.97 3.20
C ILE A 14 -2.40 -10.94 3.56
N LYS A 15 -1.29 -10.90 2.81
CA LYS A 15 -0.15 -11.80 2.96
C LYS A 15 1.15 -11.02 2.91
N GLU A 16 2.21 -11.54 3.53
CA GLU A 16 3.54 -10.95 3.42
C GLU A 16 4.08 -10.97 1.98
N PHE A 17 4.74 -9.89 1.57
CA PHE A 17 5.35 -9.80 0.24
C PHE A 17 6.51 -8.82 0.20
N ARG A 18 7.31 -8.92 -0.86
CA ARG A 18 8.42 -8.01 -1.10
C ARG A 18 8.02 -6.95 -2.13
N LEU A 19 8.23 -5.69 -1.79
CA LEU A 19 7.96 -4.53 -2.63
C LEU A 19 9.17 -3.62 -2.65
N ASN A 20 9.72 -3.34 -3.84
CA ASN A 20 10.91 -2.50 -4.01
C ASN A 20 12.07 -2.86 -3.05
N GLY A 21 12.25 -4.17 -2.80
CA GLY A 21 13.29 -4.68 -1.89
C GLY A 21 12.92 -4.70 -0.40
N ARG A 22 11.87 -3.99 0.04
CA ARG A 22 11.34 -4.00 1.41
C ARG A 22 10.34 -5.15 1.60
N TRP A 23 10.38 -5.79 2.77
CA TRP A 23 9.33 -6.71 3.20
C TRP A 23 8.14 -5.93 3.77
N VAL A 24 6.95 -6.31 3.32
CA VAL A 24 5.66 -5.78 3.75
C VAL A 24 4.92 -6.90 4.46
N TYR A 25 4.42 -6.63 5.65
CA TYR A 25 3.81 -7.63 6.52
C TYR A 25 2.33 -7.32 6.79
N PRO A 26 1.47 -8.35 6.93
CA PRO A 26 0.07 -8.15 7.32
C PRO A 26 -0.11 -7.37 8.63
N SER A 27 0.89 -7.38 9.52
CA SER A 27 0.92 -6.60 10.75
C SER A 27 0.82 -5.08 10.53
N GLU A 28 1.26 -4.56 9.37
CA GLU A 28 1.13 -3.15 8.98
C GLU A 28 -0.31 -2.79 8.61
N LYS A 29 -1.20 -3.78 8.44
CA LYS A 29 -2.63 -3.70 8.07
C LYS A 29 -2.89 -3.18 6.66
N THR A 30 -2.32 -2.04 6.29
CA THR A 30 -2.54 -1.39 5.00
C THR A 30 -1.25 -0.86 4.39
N ILE A 31 -1.26 -0.63 3.07
CA ILE A 31 -0.14 -0.04 2.32
C ILE A 31 -0.65 0.95 1.27
N HIS A 32 0.08 2.05 1.10
CA HIS A 32 -0.19 3.06 0.08
C HIS A 32 0.56 2.74 -1.21
N LEU A 33 -0.16 2.46 -2.29
CA LEU A 33 0.41 2.09 -3.57
C LEU A 33 -0.29 2.78 -4.73
N LEU A 34 0.43 2.91 -5.85
CA LEU A 34 -0.18 3.33 -7.10
C LEU A 34 -1.01 2.19 -7.67
N PRO A 35 -2.23 2.44 -8.19
CA PRO A 35 -3.06 1.39 -8.79
C PRO A 35 -2.36 0.60 -9.90
N GLN A 36 -1.44 1.24 -10.62
CA GLN A 36 -0.65 0.59 -11.67
C GLN A 36 0.31 -0.48 -11.13
N GLN A 37 0.74 -0.38 -9.86
CA GLN A 37 1.67 -1.31 -9.23
C GLN A 37 0.96 -2.43 -8.45
N THR A 38 -0.36 -2.32 -8.22
CA THR A 38 -1.12 -3.24 -7.36
C THR A 38 -1.79 -4.39 -8.08
N ALA A 39 -1.96 -4.32 -9.40
CA ALA A 39 -2.67 -5.36 -10.17
C ALA A 39 -2.13 -6.78 -9.89
N PHE A 40 -0.82 -6.96 -9.93
CA PHE A 40 -0.20 -8.26 -9.65
C PHE A 40 -0.33 -8.67 -8.18
N LEU A 41 -0.26 -7.72 -7.24
CA LEU A 41 -0.40 -8.01 -5.80
C LEU A 41 -1.82 -8.46 -5.46
N ILE A 42 -2.83 -7.85 -6.09
CA ILE A 42 -4.24 -8.23 -5.94
C ILE A 42 -4.48 -9.62 -6.54
N GLN A 43 -3.99 -9.87 -7.75
CA GLN A 43 -4.13 -11.17 -8.41
C GLN A 43 -3.47 -12.32 -7.64
N ASN A 44 -2.34 -12.05 -6.97
CA ASN A 44 -1.66 -13.04 -6.14
C ASN A 44 -2.25 -13.16 -4.72
N GLY A 45 -3.30 -12.40 -4.39
CA GLY A 45 -3.91 -12.40 -3.05
C GLY A 45 -2.98 -11.86 -1.96
N LYS A 46 -1.99 -11.04 -2.32
CA LYS A 46 -1.06 -10.39 -1.37
C LYS A 46 -1.69 -9.19 -0.70
N ILE A 47 -2.49 -8.43 -1.45
CA ILE A 47 -3.27 -7.29 -0.97
C ILE A 47 -4.72 -7.40 -1.44
N GLY A 48 -5.64 -6.77 -0.74
CA GLY A 48 -7.05 -6.68 -1.15
C GLY A 48 -7.30 -5.52 -2.11
N LEU A 49 -8.57 -5.24 -2.38
CA LEU A 49 -8.99 -4.11 -3.20
C LEU A 49 -8.71 -2.77 -2.52
N ALA A 50 -8.61 -1.71 -3.32
CA ALA A 50 -8.37 -0.36 -2.82
C ALA A 50 -9.49 0.06 -1.87
N ILE A 51 -9.11 0.56 -0.70
CA ILE A 51 -10.02 1.22 0.22
C ILE A 51 -9.98 2.69 -0.21
N GLU A 52 -11.10 3.21 -0.71
CA GLU A 52 -11.21 4.61 -1.06
C GLU A 52 -11.28 5.43 0.26
N VAL A 53 -10.12 5.73 0.82
CA VAL A 53 -10.00 6.47 2.06
C VAL A 53 -10.45 7.90 1.81
N LYS A 54 -11.73 8.19 2.11
CA LYS A 54 -12.11 9.51 2.62
C LYS A 54 -11.35 9.72 3.93
N VAL A 55 -10.19 10.38 3.81
CA VAL A 55 -9.43 11.01 4.90
C VAL A 55 -9.21 10.13 6.13
N SER A 56 -8.06 9.47 6.21
CA SER A 56 -7.42 9.26 7.52
C SER A 56 -5.92 9.13 7.35
N SER A 57 -5.28 10.29 7.28
CA SER A 57 -3.87 10.45 7.55
C SER A 57 -3.58 9.93 8.96
N LYS A 58 -3.11 8.70 9.08
CA LYS A 58 -2.39 8.27 10.28
C LYS A 58 -1.18 7.44 9.87
N SER A 59 -0.15 8.15 9.37
CA SER A 59 1.23 7.74 9.56
C SER A 59 1.50 7.64 11.06
N THR A 60 1.84 6.45 11.52
CA THR A 60 2.44 6.14 12.83
C THR A 60 3.07 4.77 12.60
N GLU A 61 4.37 4.51 12.69
CA GLU A 61 5.52 5.23 13.20
C GLU A 61 6.73 4.45 12.65
N GLN A 62 7.68 5.11 12.01
CA GLN A 62 9.01 4.53 11.83
C GLN A 62 9.74 4.70 13.17
N GLU A 63 10.13 3.56 13.75
CA GLU A 63 11.38 3.30 14.46
C GLU A 63 11.81 4.25 15.62
N GLY A 64 12.04 3.67 16.80
CA GLY A 64 12.94 4.29 17.78
C GLY A 64 12.93 3.68 19.17
N LYS A 65 13.64 2.56 19.38
CA LYS A 65 14.90 2.53 20.15
C LYS A 65 15.48 1.13 20.25
#